data_AF-A0AAU2VTD5-F1
#
_entry.id   AF-A0AAU2VTD5-F1
#
_cell.length_a   1.000
_cell.length_b   1.000
_cell.length_c   1.000
_cell.angle_alpha   90.00
_cell.angle_beta   90.00
_cell.angle_gamma   90.00
#
_symmetry.space_group_name_H-M   'P 1'
#
loop_
_entity.id
_entity.type
_entity.pdbx_description
1 polymer ?
#
loop_
_entity_poly.entity_id
_entity_poly.type
_entity_poly.pdbx_seq_one_letter_code
_entity_poly.pdbx_strand_id
1 'polypeptide(L)' 'MTAAELRRAAARIVTRDPLNGPPLRDTELRRAEILAQLAIAAAISELATATREDFQA' A
#
# COMPACT_ATOMS: atom_id res chain seq x y z
N MET A 1 6.70 1.83 8.16
CA MET A 1 5.33 1.67 7.66
C MET A 1 5.10 0.20 7.35
N THR A 2 3.99 -0.38 7.80
CA THR A 2 3.60 -1.76 7.49
C THR A 2 2.96 -1.87 6.11
N ALA A 3 2.85 -3.09 5.58
CA ALA A 3 2.12 -3.37 4.35
C ALA A 3 0.67 -2.85 4.41
N ALA A 4 0.01 -3.01 5.56
CA ALA A 4 -1.35 -2.53 5.78
C ALA A 4 -1.46 -1.00 5.74
N GLU A 5 -0.49 -0.28 6.31
CA GLU A 5 -0.45 1.18 6.30
C GLU A 5 -0.24 1.74 4.88
N LEU A 6 0.67 1.13 4.12
CA LEU A 6 0.94 1.49 2.71
C LEU A 6 -0.29 1.25 1.85
N ARG A 7 -0.96 0.09 2.02
CA ARG A 7 -2.21 -0.23 1.31
C ARG A 7 -3.33 0.76 1.62
N ARG A 8 -3.51 1.12 2.90
CA ARG A 8 -4.50 2.15 3.30
C ARG A 8 -4.17 3.51 2.70
N ALA A 9 -2.91 3.88 2.62
CA ALA A 9 -2.49 5.15 2.01
C ALA A 9 -2.78 5.18 0.51
N ALA A 10 -2.50 4.10 -0.22
CA ALA A 10 -2.85 3.98 -1.64
C ALA A 10 -4.37 4.07 -1.86
N ALA A 11 -5.14 3.33 -1.05
CA ALA A 11 -6.60 3.29 -1.13
C ALA A 11 -7.23 4.69 -0.95
N ARG A 12 -6.78 5.45 0.05
CA ARG A 12 -7.30 6.82 0.27
C ARG A 12 -7.13 7.75 -0.92
N ILE A 13 -6.08 7.56 -1.73
CA ILE A 13 -5.85 8.38 -2.93
C ILE A 13 -6.88 8.00 -4.00
N VAL A 14 -7.04 6.71 -4.28
CA VAL A 14 -7.90 6.24 -5.39
C VAL A 14 -9.39 6.25 -5.06
N THR A 15 -9.76 6.21 -3.77
CA THR A 15 -11.15 6.32 -3.31
C THR A 15 -11.54 7.75 -2.97
N ARG A 16 -10.70 8.75 -3.29
CA ARG A 16 -11.10 10.15 -3.12
C ARG A 16 -12.34 10.39 -3.96
N ASP A 17 -13.39 10.88 -3.31
CA ASP A 17 -14.71 11.05 -3.90
C ASP A 17 -14.62 11.91 -5.19
N PRO A 18 -14.90 11.32 -6.37
CA PRO A 18 -14.86 12.05 -7.63
C PRO A 18 -16.06 12.98 -7.80
N LEU A 19 -17.12 12.85 -6.98
CA LEU A 19 -18.32 13.69 -7.06
C LEU A 19 -18.17 15.02 -6.31
N ASN A 20 -17.27 15.07 -5.31
CA ASN A 20 -17.11 16.23 -4.42
C ASN A 20 -15.71 16.86 -4.47
N GLY A 21 -14.83 16.40 -5.35
CA GLY A 21 -13.47 16.90 -5.49
C GLY A 21 -12.99 16.97 -6.94
N PRO A 22 -11.88 17.67 -7.21
CA PRO A 22 -11.28 17.64 -8.53
C PRO A 22 -10.90 16.21 -8.91
N PRO A 23 -10.89 15.86 -10.20
CA PRO A 23 -10.43 14.55 -10.65
C PRO A 23 -8.99 14.29 -10.16
N LEU A 24 -8.65 13.00 -10.00
CA LEU A 24 -7.29 12.61 -9.64
C LEU A 24 -6.34 12.99 -10.77
N ARG A 25 -5.23 13.64 -10.40
CA ARG A 25 -4.15 13.93 -11.35
C ARG A 25 -3.28 12.69 -11.54
N ASP A 26 -2.60 12.62 -12.67
CA ASP A 26 -1.65 11.52 -12.98
C ASP A 26 -0.58 11.34 -11.91
N THR A 27 -0.13 12.42 -11.29
CA THR A 27 0.84 12.38 -10.18
C THR A 27 0.27 11.72 -8.92
N GLU A 28 -1.02 11.89 -8.65
CA GLU A 28 -1.72 11.24 -7.53
C GLU A 28 -1.91 9.76 -7.83
N LEU A 29 -2.30 9.41 -9.06
CA LEU A 29 -2.40 8.01 -9.50
C LEU A 29 -1.05 7.30 -9.42
N ARG A 30 0.03 7.93 -9.91
CA ARG A 30 1.38 7.38 -9.83
C ARG A 30 1.85 7.19 -8.39
N ARG A 31 1.50 8.12 -7.48
CA ARG A 31 1.78 7.97 -6.06
C ARG A 31 1.03 6.79 -5.44
N ALA A 32 -0.24 6.62 -5.78
CA ALA A 32 -1.03 5.48 -5.31
C ALA A 32 -0.46 4.14 -5.81
N GLU A 33 -0.02 4.08 -7.07
CA GLU A 33 0.64 2.93 -7.66
C GLU A 33 1.93 2.56 -6.90
N ILE A 34 2.80 3.54 -6.63
CA ILE A 34 4.04 3.32 -5.87
C ILE A 34 3.72 2.81 -4.46
N LEU A 35 2.74 3.41 -3.78
CA LEU A 35 2.32 2.96 -2.45
C LEU A 35 1.79 1.52 -2.47
N ALA A 36 1.04 1.14 -3.50
CA ALA A 36 0.54 -0.22 -3.66
C ALA A 36 1.69 -1.22 -3.90
N GLN A 37 2.67 -0.87 -4.74
CA GLN A 37 3.86 -1.71 -4.97
C GLN A 37 4.70 -1.88 -3.70
N LEU A 38 4.90 -0.80 -2.95
CA LEU A 38 5.58 -0.85 -1.65
C LEU A 38 4.81 -1.70 -0.64
N ALA A 39 3.47 -1.64 -0.63
CA ALA A 39 2.65 -2.49 0.23
C ALA A 39 2.87 -3.98 -0.07
N ILE A 40 2.97 -4.35 -1.34
CA ILE A 40 3.25 -5.74 -1.76
C ILE A 40 4.64 -6.16 -1.28
N ALA A 41 5.67 -5.34 -1.50
CA ALA A 41 7.03 -5.64 -1.07
C ALA A 41 7.14 -5.78 0.46
N ALA A 42 6.45 -4.91 1.21
CA ALA A 42 6.37 -4.99 2.66
C ALA A 42 5.65 -6.26 3.11
N ALA A 43 4.54 -6.65 2.48
CA ALA A 43 3.81 -7.87 2.83
C ALA A 43 4.65 -9.13 2.63
N ILE A 44 5.44 -9.19 1.55
CA ILE A 44 6.38 -10.29 1.30
C ILE A 44 7.45 -10.33 2.40
N SER A 45 7.98 -9.18 2.79
CA SER A 45 9.02 -9.09 3.83
C SER A 45 8.48 -9.47 5.22
N GLU A 46 7.27 -9.04 5.55
CA GLU A 46 6.55 -9.41 6.77
C GLU A 46 6.29 -10.92 6.81
N LEU A 47 5.79 -11.51 5.71
CA LEU A 47 5.57 -12.95 5.60
C LEU A 47 6.88 -13.74 5.75
N ALA A 48 7.95 -13.33 5.06
CA ALA A 48 9.26 -13.99 5.16
C ALA A 48 9.82 -13.96 6.59
N THR A 49 9.55 -12.89 7.34
CA THR A 49 9.95 -12.76 8.74
C THR A 49 9.14 -13.71 9.63
N ALA A 50 7.81 -13.70 9.51
CA ALA A 50 6.95 -14.61 10.27
C ALA A 50 7.30 -16.08 10.00
N THR A 51 7.50 -16.45 8.74
CA THR A 51 7.87 -17.83 8.38
C THR A 51 9.24 -18.22 8.96
N ARG A 52 10.21 -17.29 9.01
CA ARG A 52 11.52 -17.56 9.63
C ARG A 52 11.39 -17.79 11.13
N GLU A 53 10.55 -17.01 11.81
CA GLU A 53 10.28 -17.15 13.24
C GLU A 53 9.63 -18.51 13.54
N ASP A 54 8.66 -18.94 12.73
CA ASP A 54 8.01 -20.25 12.86
C ASP A 54 8.99 -21.44 12.73
N PHE A 55 10.03 -21.31 11.89
CA PHE A 55 11.06 -22.35 11.75
C PHE A 55 12.13 -22.33 12.85
N GLN A 56 12.18 -21.28 13.67
CA GLN A 56 13.16 -21.11 14.75
C GLN A 56 12.56 -21.38 16.14
N ALA A 57 11.24 -21.55 16.24
CA ALA A 57 10.50 -21.91 17.45
C ALA A 57 10.42 -23.43 17.66
#